data_AF-A0AAV7G7E1-F1
#
_entry.id   AF-A0AAV7G7E1-F1
#
_cell.length_a   1.000
_cell.length_b   1.000
_cell.length_c   1.000
_cell.angle_alpha   90.00
_cell.angle_beta   90.00
_cell.angle_gamma   90.00
#
_symmetry.space_group_name_H-M   'P 1'
#
loop_
_entity.id
_entity.type
_entity.pdbx_description
1 polymer ?
#
loop_
_entity_poly.entity_id
_entity_poly.type
_entity_poly.pdbx_seq_one_letter_code
_entity_poly.pdbx_strand_id
1 'polypeptide(L)'
;MPPGARIHIEVNENNIPCNITESILLGSYLGVVARDPMLAPIAFLDWRNKGMEPFKKKMLAEVGSKFEFPGHIRHWILQSLGVKWRNYKTTLKAEHWDSRPIEEILETVPAGVDQTQWYQLVNQWSKPED
;
A
#
# COMPACT_ATOMS: atom_id res chain seq x y z
N MET A 1 -16.91 -5.40 -15.15
CA MET A 1 -16.75 -6.87 -15.17
C MET A 1 -17.98 -7.52 -14.57
N PRO A 2 -18.48 -8.64 -15.09
CA PRO A 2 -19.55 -9.40 -14.45
C PRO A 2 -19.08 -9.93 -13.07
N PRO A 3 -19.99 -10.17 -12.13
CA PRO A 3 -19.67 -10.74 -10.83
C PRO A 3 -18.88 -12.06 -10.97
N GLY A 4 -17.72 -12.15 -10.32
CA GLY A 4 -16.88 -13.36 -10.31
C GLY A 4 -15.84 -13.48 -11.44
N ALA A 5 -15.83 -12.58 -12.43
CA ALA A 5 -14.75 -12.55 -13.42
C ALA A 5 -13.47 -11.93 -12.83
N ARG A 6 -12.35 -12.64 -12.97
CA ARG A 6 -11.01 -12.18 -12.57
C ARG A 6 -10.13 -11.97 -13.80
N ILE A 7 -9.22 -11.00 -13.73
CA ILE A 7 -8.21 -10.76 -14.77
C ILE A 7 -7.11 -11.80 -14.63
N HIS A 8 -6.87 -12.60 -15.67
CA HIS A 8 -5.77 -13.56 -15.66
C HIS A 8 -4.42 -12.86 -15.85
N ILE A 9 -3.46 -13.16 -14.98
CA ILE A 9 -2.09 -12.65 -15.05
C ILE A 9 -1.16 -13.77 -15.49
N GLU A 10 -0.68 -13.67 -16.72
CA GLU A 10 0.40 -14.51 -17.24
C GLU A 10 1.75 -13.96 -16.78
N VAL A 11 2.68 -14.87 -16.45
CA VAL A 11 4.03 -14.53 -16.01
C VAL A 11 5.08 -15.25 -16.83
N ASN A 12 6.24 -14.62 -17.02
CA ASN A 12 7.39 -15.22 -17.69
C ASN A 12 8.21 -16.13 -16.75
N GLU A 13 9.30 -16.70 -17.26
CA GLU A 13 10.25 -17.54 -16.51
C GLU A 13 10.87 -16.87 -15.28
N ASN A 14 10.87 -15.53 -15.22
CA ASN A 14 11.35 -14.75 -14.09
C ASN A 14 10.22 -14.39 -13.11
N ASN A 15 9.03 -14.97 -13.26
CA ASN A 15 7.84 -14.73 -12.44
C ASN A 15 7.32 -13.28 -12.53
N ILE A 16 7.61 -12.59 -13.64
CA ILE A 16 7.17 -11.21 -13.90
C ILE A 16 5.97 -11.24 -14.83
N PRO A 17 4.90 -10.47 -14.56
CA PRO A 17 3.77 -10.32 -15.47
C PRO A 17 4.23 -9.91 -16.88
N CYS A 18 3.90 -10.70 -17.90
CA CYS A 18 4.44 -10.53 -19.25
C CYS A 18 3.47 -9.86 -20.23
N ASN A 19 2.16 -9.92 -20.00
CA ASN A 19 1.20 -9.15 -20.79
C ASN A 19 1.13 -7.70 -20.31
N ILE A 20 1.39 -6.76 -21.23
CA ILE A 20 1.49 -5.32 -20.94
C ILE A 20 0.19 -4.80 -20.33
N THR A 21 -0.97 -5.13 -20.89
CA THR A 21 -2.25 -4.54 -20.48
C THR A 21 -2.61 -4.94 -19.06
N GLU A 22 -2.57 -6.24 -18.78
CA GLU A 22 -2.90 -6.83 -17.49
C GLU A 22 -1.84 -6.48 -16.43
N SER A 23 -0.57 -6.37 -16.82
CA SER A 23 0.50 -5.90 -15.94
C SER A 23 0.30 -4.46 -15.50
N ILE A 24 -0.10 -3.56 -16.41
CA ILE A 24 -0.44 -2.16 -16.08
C ILE A 24 -1.66 -2.09 -15.17
N LEU A 25 -2.69 -2.89 -15.44
CA LEU A 25 -3.89 -2.96 -14.61
C LEU A 25 -3.58 -3.46 -13.20
N LEU A 26 -2.80 -4.54 -13.09
CA LEU A 26 -2.33 -5.06 -11.81
C LEU A 26 -1.51 -3.99 -11.08
N GLY A 27 -0.50 -3.41 -11.72
CA GLY A 27 0.37 -2.40 -11.11
C GLY A 27 -0.37 -1.17 -10.60
N SER A 28 -1.39 -0.73 -11.35
CA SER A 28 -2.29 0.36 -10.95
C SER A 28 -3.14 -0.04 -9.75
N TYR A 29 -3.73 -1.25 -9.79
CA TYR A 29 -4.57 -1.74 -8.71
C TYR A 29 -3.81 -1.94 -7.40
N LEU A 30 -2.58 -2.47 -7.46
CA LEU A 30 -1.71 -2.56 -6.29
C LEU A 30 -1.46 -1.17 -5.67
N GLY A 31 -1.43 -0.11 -6.49
CA GLY A 31 -1.32 1.26 -6.00
C GLY A 31 -2.57 1.76 -5.27
N VAL A 32 -3.76 1.29 -5.66
CA VAL A 32 -5.00 1.58 -4.94
C VAL A 32 -5.00 0.85 -3.60
N VAL A 33 -4.74 -0.46 -3.61
CA VAL A 33 -4.70 -1.29 -2.39
C VAL A 33 -3.67 -0.77 -1.38
N ALA A 34 -2.49 -0.35 -1.83
CA ALA A 34 -1.44 0.16 -0.95
C ALA A 34 -1.74 1.53 -0.29
N ARG A 35 -2.82 2.21 -0.71
CA ARG A 35 -3.27 3.50 -0.15
C ARG A 35 -4.60 3.39 0.59
N ASP A 36 -5.25 2.23 0.57
CA ASP A 36 -6.50 2.01 1.28
C ASP A 36 -6.21 1.91 2.79
N PRO A 37 -6.78 2.79 3.64
CA PRO A 37 -6.46 2.82 5.07
C PRO A 37 -6.95 1.58 5.83
N MET A 38 -7.92 0.83 5.32
CA MET A 38 -8.42 -0.41 5.93
C MET A 38 -7.55 -1.61 5.59
N LEU A 39 -6.91 -1.59 4.42
CA LEU A 39 -6.06 -2.67 3.93
C LEU A 39 -4.58 -2.45 4.24
N ALA A 40 -4.10 -1.23 4.11
CA ALA A 40 -2.68 -0.86 4.14
C ALA A 40 -2.43 0.28 5.14
N PRO A 41 -2.62 0.03 6.46
CA PRO A 41 -2.54 1.08 7.47
C PRO A 41 -1.17 1.74 7.50
N ILE A 42 -1.14 3.07 7.42
CA ILE A 42 0.10 3.87 7.36
C ILE A 42 0.71 4.13 8.73
N ALA A 43 -0.06 3.88 9.79
CA ALA A 43 0.37 4.02 11.19
C ALA A 43 1.49 3.04 11.59
N PHE A 44 1.69 1.94 10.87
CA PHE A 44 2.85 1.08 11.13
C PHE A 44 4.12 1.76 10.63
N LEU A 45 5.19 1.75 11.43
CA LEU A 45 6.47 2.35 11.03
C LEU A 45 7.11 1.59 9.85
N ASP A 46 7.21 0.26 9.98
CA ASP A 46 7.89 -0.63 9.04
C ASP A 46 6.93 -1.70 8.49
N TRP A 47 7.00 -1.93 7.19
CA TRP A 47 6.32 -3.04 6.49
C TRP A 47 6.65 -4.41 7.07
N ARG A 48 7.84 -4.59 7.63
CA ARG A 48 8.32 -5.85 8.23
C ARG A 48 7.75 -6.11 9.62
N ASN A 49 7.00 -5.17 10.19
CA ASN A 49 6.36 -5.33 11.50
C ASN A 49 5.44 -6.56 11.49
N LYS A 50 5.56 -7.45 12.50
CA LYS A 50 4.72 -8.66 12.61
C LYS A 50 3.22 -8.35 12.68
N GLY A 51 2.84 -7.20 13.24
CA GLY A 51 1.47 -6.70 13.27
C GLY A 51 0.89 -6.35 11.89
N MET A 52 1.73 -6.20 10.85
CA MET A 52 1.27 -6.01 9.47
C MET A 52 0.86 -7.31 8.78
N GLU A 53 1.21 -8.49 9.31
CA GLU A 53 0.94 -9.77 8.65
C GLU A 53 -0.56 -10.02 8.37
N PRO A 54 -1.51 -9.70 9.28
CA PRO A 54 -2.94 -9.80 8.98
C PRO A 54 -3.37 -8.88 7.82
N PHE A 55 -2.81 -7.67 7.74
CA PHE A 55 -3.08 -6.71 6.68
C PHE A 55 -2.52 -7.15 5.33
N LYS A 56 -1.30 -7.72 5.32
CA LYS A 56 -0.71 -8.34 4.11
C LYS A 56 -1.57 -9.47 3.56
N LYS A 57 -2.11 -10.32 4.44
CA LYS A 57 -3.05 -11.38 4.04
C LYS A 57 -4.33 -10.80 3.44
N LYS A 58 -4.90 -9.75 4.07
CA LYS A 58 -6.08 -9.05 3.54
C LYS A 58 -5.81 -8.40 2.18
N MET A 59 -4.70 -7.68 2.02
CA MET A 59 -4.30 -7.10 0.74
C MET A 59 -4.12 -8.15 -0.34
N LEU A 60 -3.47 -9.28 -0.03
CA LEU A 60 -3.28 -10.35 -1.01
C LEU A 60 -4.61 -11.00 -1.41
N ALA A 61 -5.54 -11.17 -0.46
CA ALA A 61 -6.89 -11.65 -0.75
C ALA A 61 -7.69 -10.66 -1.61
N GLU A 62 -7.55 -9.35 -1.33
CA GLU A 62 -8.19 -8.28 -2.12
C GLU A 62 -7.65 -8.26 -3.56
N VAL A 63 -6.35 -8.42 -3.76
CA VAL A 63 -5.78 -8.55 -5.10
C VAL A 63 -6.27 -9.83 -5.78
N GLY A 64 -6.33 -10.95 -5.04
CA GLY A 64 -6.85 -12.23 -5.54
C GLY A 64 -8.36 -12.26 -5.84
N SER A 65 -9.12 -11.29 -5.35
CA SER A 65 -10.55 -11.14 -5.65
C SER A 65 -10.78 -10.58 -7.07
N LYS A 66 -9.81 -9.81 -7.60
CA LYS A 66 -9.88 -9.17 -8.92
C LYS A 66 -8.95 -9.79 -9.96
N PHE A 67 -7.85 -10.40 -9.51
CA PHE A 67 -6.83 -10.98 -10.37
C PHE A 67 -6.64 -12.45 -10.07
N GLU A 68 -6.52 -13.24 -11.13
CA GLU A 68 -6.12 -14.64 -11.07
C GLU A 68 -4.65 -14.73 -11.48
N PHE A 69 -3.80 -15.18 -10.57
CA PHE A 69 -2.36 -15.26 -10.77
C PHE A 69 -1.77 -16.53 -10.16
N PRO A 70 -0.63 -17.02 -10.69
CA PRO A 70 0.05 -18.18 -10.13
C PRO A 70 0.45 -17.99 -8.66
N GLY A 71 0.35 -19.04 -7.86
CA GLY A 71 0.66 -18.97 -6.43
C GLY A 71 2.09 -18.51 -6.12
N HIS A 72 3.05 -18.82 -6.99
CA HIS A 72 4.46 -18.47 -6.79
C HIS A 72 4.74 -16.95 -6.92
N ILE A 73 3.87 -16.16 -7.55
CA ILE A 73 4.06 -14.69 -7.65
C ILE A 73 3.51 -13.92 -6.44
N ARG A 74 2.86 -14.60 -5.48
CA ARG A 74 2.31 -13.95 -4.27
C ARG A 74 3.36 -13.16 -3.50
N HIS A 75 4.58 -13.67 -3.43
CA HIS A 75 5.69 -12.96 -2.78
C HIS A 75 6.01 -11.64 -3.48
N TRP A 76 6.10 -11.66 -4.82
CA TRP A 76 6.34 -10.47 -5.62
C TRP A 76 5.22 -9.43 -5.46
N ILE A 77 3.95 -9.87 -5.43
CA ILE A 77 2.81 -8.97 -5.17
C ILE A 77 2.96 -8.26 -3.82
N LEU A 78 3.29 -8.99 -2.76
CA LEU A 78 3.52 -8.42 -1.43
C LEU A 78 4.71 -7.47 -1.39
N GLN A 79 5.79 -7.76 -2.11
CA GLN A 79 6.93 -6.85 -2.25
C GLN A 79 6.52 -5.55 -2.95
N SER A 80 5.78 -5.65 -4.05
CA SER A 80 5.27 -4.50 -4.81
C SER A 80 4.34 -3.61 -3.97
N LEU A 81 3.41 -4.23 -3.22
CA LEU A 81 2.57 -3.53 -2.25
C LEU A 81 3.40 -2.81 -1.18
N GLY A 82 4.41 -3.48 -0.61
CA GLY A 82 5.29 -2.89 0.40
C GLY A 82 6.14 -1.72 -0.12
N VAL A 83 6.55 -1.76 -1.39
CA VAL A 83 7.21 -0.61 -2.05
C VAL A 83 6.23 0.55 -2.21
N LYS A 84 5.04 0.29 -2.76
CA LYS A 84 4.02 1.33 -3.00
C LYS A 84 3.54 1.97 -1.70
N TRP A 85 3.35 1.18 -0.65
CA TRP A 85 2.96 1.66 0.68
C TRP A 85 4.04 2.56 1.29
N ARG A 86 5.32 2.17 1.22
CA ARG A 86 6.43 3.03 1.67
C ARG A 86 6.50 4.32 0.86
N ASN A 87 6.42 4.23 -0.46
CA ASN A 87 6.43 5.41 -1.33
C ASN A 87 5.28 6.35 -1.00
N TYR A 88 4.10 5.84 -0.71
CA TYR A 88 2.97 6.65 -0.29
C TYR A 88 3.24 7.41 1.01
N LYS A 89 3.80 6.73 2.04
CA LYS A 89 4.21 7.40 3.28
C LYS A 89 5.28 8.47 3.04
N THR A 90 6.24 8.20 2.15
CA THR A 90 7.27 9.18 1.78
C THR A 90 6.67 10.39 1.08
N THR A 91 5.73 10.19 0.16
CA THR A 91 4.98 11.29 -0.49
C THR A 91 4.22 12.12 0.53
N LEU A 92 3.47 11.48 1.44
CA LEU A 92 2.76 12.18 2.51
C LEU A 92 3.72 13.03 3.36
N LYS A 93 4.88 12.49 3.74
CA LYS A 93 5.88 13.26 4.50
C LYS A 93 6.40 14.44 3.68
N ALA A 94 6.75 14.23 2.42
CA ALA A 94 7.27 15.29 1.56
C ALA A 94 6.27 16.44 1.33
N GLU A 95 4.98 16.12 1.24
CA GLU A 95 3.92 17.09 0.94
C GLU A 95 3.39 17.83 2.19
N HIS A 96 3.50 17.22 3.39
CA HIS A 96 2.81 17.71 4.58
C HIS A 96 3.68 17.87 5.83
N TRP A 97 4.93 17.38 5.82
CA TRP A 97 5.88 17.60 6.92
C TRP A 97 6.75 18.82 6.63
N ASP A 98 6.28 19.99 7.08
CA ASP A 98 6.90 21.29 6.85
C ASP A 98 7.20 22.03 8.17
N SER A 99 7.52 23.33 8.09
CA SER A 99 7.91 24.14 9.25
C SER A 99 6.75 24.65 10.12
N ARG A 100 5.50 24.30 9.81
CA ARG A 100 4.34 24.65 10.64
C ARG A 100 4.39 23.94 11.99
N PRO A 101 3.68 24.46 13.01
CA PRO A 101 3.48 23.74 14.27
C PRO A 101 2.89 22.35 14.03
N ILE A 102 3.27 21.37 14.87
CA ILE A 102 2.79 19.99 14.73
C ILE A 102 1.26 19.94 14.82
N GLU A 103 0.66 20.78 15.67
CA GLU A 103 -0.79 20.90 15.86
C GLU A 103 -1.50 21.28 14.54
N GLU A 104 -0.95 22.22 13.77
CA GLU A 104 -1.50 22.58 12.45
C GLU A 104 -1.35 21.44 11.42
N ILE A 105 -0.22 20.74 11.43
CA ILE A 105 0.00 19.57 10.55
C ILE A 105 -1.02 18.46 10.88
N LEU A 106 -1.28 18.25 12.17
CA LEU A 106 -2.23 17.27 12.67
C LEU A 106 -3.69 17.58 12.29
N GLU A 107 -4.06 18.86 12.25
CA GLU A 107 -5.38 19.31 11.79
C GLU A 107 -5.54 19.26 10.26
N THR A 108 -4.44 19.30 9.51
CA THR A 108 -4.43 19.25 8.03
C THR A 108 -4.41 17.81 7.51
N VAL A 109 -5.46 17.02 7.79
CA VAL A 109 -5.54 15.61 7.34
C VAL A 109 -5.64 15.54 5.80
N PRO A 110 -4.72 14.86 5.10
CA PRO A 110 -4.78 14.75 3.64
C PRO A 110 -6.00 13.96 3.16
N ALA A 111 -6.54 14.31 2.00
CA ALA A 111 -7.71 13.65 1.44
C ALA A 111 -7.47 12.15 1.23
N GLY A 112 -8.41 11.31 1.70
CA GLY A 112 -8.33 9.86 1.61
C GLY A 112 -7.43 9.19 2.65
N VAL A 113 -6.79 9.95 3.54
CA VAL A 113 -6.06 9.43 4.71
C VAL A 113 -7.02 9.30 5.89
N ASP A 114 -6.92 8.18 6.62
CA ASP A 114 -7.62 8.03 7.90
C ASP A 114 -7.02 8.95 8.97
N GLN A 115 -7.88 9.73 9.62
CA GLN A 115 -7.47 10.74 10.61
C GLN A 115 -6.69 10.13 11.79
N THR A 116 -7.11 8.97 12.30
CA THR A 116 -6.40 8.33 13.43
C THR A 116 -5.01 7.88 13.02
N GLN A 117 -4.90 7.30 11.82
CA GLN A 117 -3.60 6.89 11.27
C GLN A 117 -2.70 8.09 10.95
N TRP A 118 -3.27 9.21 10.50
CA TRP A 118 -2.55 10.46 10.28
C TRP A 118 -1.90 10.95 11.57
N TYR A 119 -2.67 11.07 12.66
CA TYR A 119 -2.14 11.46 13.97
C TYR A 119 -0.98 10.56 14.40
N GLN A 120 -1.14 9.25 14.27
CA GLN A 120 -0.10 8.28 14.64
C GLN A 120 1.15 8.42 13.79
N LEU A 121 1.00 8.69 12.50
CA LEU A 121 2.11 8.83 11.56
C LEU A 121 2.90 10.12 11.81
N VAL A 122 2.23 11.27 11.97
CA VAL A 122 2.88 12.55 12.26
C VAL A 122 3.60 12.51 13.60
N ASN A 123 2.97 11.92 14.63
CA ASN A 123 3.61 11.71 15.93
C ASN A 123 4.84 10.78 15.87
N GLN A 124 4.99 9.97 14.83
CA GLN A 124 6.22 9.20 14.61
C GLN A 124 7.31 10.07 13.98
N TRP A 125 6.95 10.99 13.07
CA TRP A 125 7.92 11.88 12.43
C TRP A 125 8.51 12.93 13.36
N SER A 126 7.76 13.33 14.40
CA SER A 126 8.20 14.32 15.39
C SER A 126 9.17 13.77 16.43
N LYS A 127 9.34 12.44 16.50
CA LYS A 127 10.31 11.83 17.41
C LYS A 127 11.73 11.99 16.84
N PRO A 128 12.72 12.35 17.67
CA PRO A 128 14.11 12.37 17.23
C PRO A 128 14.52 10.96 16.75
N GLU A 129 15.30 10.90 15.67
CA GLU A 129 15.96 9.66 15.25
C GLU A 129 17.05 9.34 16.30
N ASP A 130 16.97 8.15 16.91
CA ASP A 130 17.99 7.63 17.85
C ASP A 130 19.36 7.44 17.18
#